data_AF-A0A915KAJ6-F1
#
_entry.id   AF-A0A915KAJ6-F1
#
_cell.length_a   1.000
_cell.length_b   1.000
_cell.length_c   1.000
_cell.angle_alpha   90.00
_cell.angle_beta   90.00
_cell.angle_gamma   90.00
#
_symmetry.space_group_name_H-M   'P 1'
#
loop_
_entity.id
_entity.type
_entity.pdbx_description
1 polymer ?
#
loop_
_entity_poly.entity_id
_entity_poly.type
_entity_poly.pdbx_seq_one_letter_code
_entity_poly.pdbx_strand_id
1 'polypeptide(L)'
;MAYFNAVCEALTNIDNPKYKGQPLFILCGSGRTGKTFISNSLIHWANSKGIHWANSKGIGVTACASTRIAARLLIASQTTHSTFRIMNNIEPLQPSTMVFKSVNAQKLHSTSLFIIDE
;
A
#
# COMPACT_ATOMS: atom_id res chain seq x y z
N MET A 1 0.87 -17.92 -6.48
CA MET A 1 2.16 -17.49 -7.08
C MET A 1 2.00 -16.51 -8.24
N ALA A 2 1.09 -16.73 -9.19
CA ALA A 2 0.88 -15.81 -10.32
C ALA A 2 0.65 -14.34 -9.89
N TYR A 3 -0.21 -14.10 -8.90
CA TYR A 3 -0.46 -12.76 -8.35
C TYR A 3 0.80 -12.08 -7.81
N PHE A 4 1.53 -12.77 -6.93
CA PHE A 4 2.75 -12.25 -6.31
C PHE A 4 3.77 -11.84 -7.37
N ASN A 5 4.01 -12.71 -8.34
CA ASN A 5 4.96 -12.45 -9.42
C ASN A 5 4.52 -11.26 -10.28
N ALA A 6 3.23 -11.13 -10.59
CA ALA A 6 2.71 -10.01 -11.37
C ALA A 6 2.91 -8.67 -10.65
N VAL A 7 2.68 -8.62 -9.33
CA VAL A 7 2.95 -7.41 -8.53
C VAL A 7 4.45 -7.09 -8.50
N CYS A 8 5.31 -8.08 -8.27
CA CYS A 8 6.75 -7.90 -8.28
C CYS A 8 7.28 -7.41 -9.64
N GLU A 9 6.77 -7.96 -10.75
CA GLU A 9 7.11 -7.54 -12.10
C GLU A 9 6.71 -6.08 -12.33
N ALA A 10 5.49 -5.69 -11.95
CA ALA A 10 5.02 -4.31 -12.07
C ALA A 10 5.88 -3.33 -11.27
N LEU A 11 6.25 -3.68 -10.04
CA LEU A 11 7.10 -2.83 -9.19
C LEU A 11 8.53 -2.69 -9.74
N THR A 12 9.07 -3.75 -10.33
CA THR A 12 10.41 -3.73 -10.95
C THR A 12 10.43 -2.86 -12.22
N ASN A 13 9.28 -2.70 -12.87
CA ASN A 13 9.14 -1.97 -14.13
C ASN A 13 8.37 -0.65 -13.98
N ILE A 14 8.35 -0.05 -12.78
CA ILE A 14 7.52 1.14 -12.51
C ILE A 14 7.87 2.35 -13.39
N ASP A 15 9.15 2.47 -13.77
CA ASP A 15 9.65 3.53 -14.67
C ASP A 15 9.50 3.17 -16.16
N ASN A 16 9.06 1.96 -16.48
CA ASN A 16 8.98 1.50 -17.85
C ASN A 16 7.71 2.05 -18.53
N PRO A 17 7.85 2.91 -19.56
CA PRO A 17 6.73 3.56 -20.24
C PRO A 17 5.83 2.59 -21.01
N LYS A 18 6.19 1.29 -21.11
CA LYS A 18 5.31 0.23 -21.61
C LYS A 18 4.15 -0.07 -20.65
N TYR A 19 4.37 0.09 -19.34
CA TYR A 19 3.32 -0.01 -18.32
C TYR A 19 2.68 1.38 -18.14
N LYS A 20 2.06 1.89 -19.21
CA LYS A 20 1.28 3.14 -19.19
C LYS A 20 0.05 2.94 -18.30
N GLY A 21 0.16 3.33 -17.03
CA GLY A 21 -0.92 3.31 -16.06
C GLY A 21 -0.46 2.80 -14.70
N GLN A 22 -1.17 3.18 -13.64
CA GLN A 22 -0.97 2.61 -12.31
C GLN A 22 -1.71 1.27 -12.25
N PRO A 23 -1.01 0.12 -12.22
CA PRO A 23 -1.70 -1.18 -12.23
C PRO A 23 -2.44 -1.40 -10.91
N LEU A 24 -3.70 -1.83 -11.01
CA LEU A 24 -4.52 -2.23 -9.88
C LEU A 24 -4.62 -3.75 -9.82
N PHE A 25 -4.24 -4.33 -8.69
CA PHE A 25 -4.29 -5.77 -8.46
C PHE A 25 -5.29 -6.10 -7.35
N ILE A 26 -6.35 -6.84 -7.68
CA ILE A 26 -7.35 -7.28 -6.70
C ILE A 26 -7.10 -8.75 -6.36
N LEU A 27 -6.83 -9.04 -5.09
CA LEU A 27 -6.66 -10.39 -4.57
C LEU A 27 -7.93 -10.83 -3.83
N CYS A 28 -8.77 -11.62 -4.49
CA CYS A 28 -9.97 -12.20 -3.90
C CYS A 28 -9.73 -13.65 -3.42
N GLY A 29 -10.43 -14.05 -2.37
CA GLY A 29 -10.43 -15.43 -1.90
C GLY A 29 -11.22 -15.56 -0.59
N SER A 30 -11.65 -16.78 -0.29
CA SER A 30 -12.33 -17.10 0.96
C SER A 30 -11.47 -16.81 2.21
N GLY A 31 -12.07 -16.91 3.39
CA GLY A 31 -11.32 -16.82 4.64
C GLY A 31 -10.18 -17.85 4.68
N ARG A 32 -9.05 -17.48 5.29
CA ARG A 32 -7.88 -18.37 5.51
C ARG A 32 -7.15 -18.85 4.25
N THR A 33 -7.30 -18.16 3.11
CA THR A 33 -6.53 -18.44 1.88
C THR A 33 -5.15 -17.79 1.83
N GLY A 34 -4.71 -17.15 2.92
CA GLY A 34 -3.38 -16.54 3.00
C GLY A 34 -3.25 -15.17 2.33
N LYS A 35 -4.34 -14.42 2.11
CA LYS A 35 -4.30 -13.06 1.51
C LYS A 35 -3.36 -12.13 2.27
N THR A 36 -3.56 -12.00 3.59
CA THR A 36 -2.71 -11.19 4.46
C THR A 36 -1.26 -11.67 4.48
N PHE A 37 -1.02 -12.99 4.36
CA PHE A 37 0.33 -13.55 4.24
C PHE A 37 1.02 -13.10 2.95
N ILE A 38 0.29 -13.10 1.82
CA ILE A 38 0.80 -12.61 0.53
C ILE A 38 1.12 -11.12 0.63
N SER A 39 0.24 -10.32 1.24
CA SER A 39 0.47 -8.88 1.48
C SER A 39 1.76 -8.63 2.28
N ASN A 40 1.95 -9.34 3.40
CA ASN A 40 3.17 -9.23 4.20
C ASN A 40 4.42 -9.71 3.46
N SER A 41 4.28 -10.76 2.64
CA SER A 41 5.38 -11.24 1.80
C SER A 41 5.79 -10.19 0.76
N LEU A 42 4.84 -9.46 0.19
CA LEU A 42 5.11 -8.35 -0.73
C LEU A 42 5.81 -7.19 -0.02
N ILE A 43 5.39 -6.83 1.20
CA ILE A 43 6.05 -5.81 2.01
C ILE A 43 7.51 -6.20 2.29
N HIS A 44 7.75 -7.43 2.74
CA HIS A 44 9.11 -7.93 2.99
C HIS A 44 9.95 -7.96 1.73
N TRP A 45 9.40 -8.46 0.62
CA TRP A 45 10.09 -8.50 -0.66
C TRP A 45 10.48 -7.09 -1.12
N ALA A 46 9.54 -6.13 -1.07
CA ALA A 46 9.81 -4.75 -1.41
C ALA A 46 10.91 -4.17 -0.52
N ASN A 47 10.80 -4.29 0.82
CA ASN A 47 11.83 -3.82 1.74
C ASN A 47 13.22 -4.44 1.44
N SER A 48 13.28 -5.73 1.11
CA SER A 48 14.53 -6.44 0.76
C SER A 48 15.22 -5.90 -0.48
N LYS A 49 14.50 -5.21 -1.36
CA LYS A 49 15.02 -4.60 -2.58
C LYS A 49 15.61 -3.20 -2.34
N GLY A 50 15.88 -2.83 -1.08
CA GLY A 50 16.65 -1.62 -0.72
C GLY A 50 15.77 -0.40 -0.48
N ILE A 51 14.60 -0.63 0.10
CA ILE A 51 13.48 0.29 0.04
C ILE A 51 13.12 0.70 1.45
N HIS A 52 13.58 1.88 1.82
CA HIS A 52 13.30 2.46 3.12
C HIS A 52 12.76 3.87 2.95
N TRP A 53 11.97 4.28 3.95
CA TRP A 53 11.34 5.59 4.11
C TRP A 53 12.33 6.79 4.20
N ALA A 54 13.64 6.59 4.01
CA ALA A 54 14.65 7.62 4.17
C ALA A 54 15.25 8.08 2.83
N ASN A 55 14.61 9.07 2.20
CA ASN A 55 15.21 10.04 1.25
C ASN A 55 16.04 9.51 0.06
N SER A 56 15.88 8.27 -0.39
CA SER A 56 16.71 7.71 -1.45
C SER A 56 15.91 6.78 -2.37
N LYS A 57 15.64 7.21 -3.61
CA LYS A 57 15.29 6.43 -4.83
C LYS A 57 14.80 4.97 -4.62
N GLY A 58 13.79 4.74 -3.78
CA GLY A 58 13.28 3.41 -3.43
C GLY A 58 11.75 3.35 -3.44
N ILE A 59 11.20 2.16 -3.65
CA ILE A 59 9.78 1.81 -3.79
C ILE A 59 9.00 1.98 -2.45
N GLY A 60 8.60 3.19 -2.04
CA GLY A 60 7.86 3.34 -0.77
C GLY A 60 6.63 2.41 -0.69
N VAL A 61 6.48 1.65 0.40
CA VAL A 61 5.29 0.80 0.62
C VAL A 61 4.41 1.42 1.70
N THR A 62 3.13 1.64 1.37
CA THR A 62 2.10 2.02 2.34
C THR A 62 1.07 0.91 2.40
N ALA A 63 0.95 0.29 3.57
CA ALA A 63 -0.04 -0.72 3.85
C ALA A 63 -1.10 -0.18 4.83
N CYS A 64 -2.37 -0.42 4.55
CA CYS A 64 -3.48 -0.09 5.43
C CYS A 64 -4.60 -1.13 5.38
N ALA A 65 -5.52 -1.04 6.32
CA ALA A 65 -6.74 -1.84 6.31
C ALA A 65 -7.97 -1.09 6.84
N SER A 66 -9.19 -1.49 6.49
CA SER A 66 -10.40 -0.82 7.02
C SER A 66 -10.52 -0.91 8.53
N THR A 67 -10.19 -2.06 9.12
CA THR A 67 -10.30 -2.29 10.57
C THR A 67 -8.95 -2.24 11.29
N ARG A 68 -8.98 -1.85 12.57
CA ARG A 68 -7.76 -1.83 13.41
C ARG A 68 -7.19 -3.24 13.64
N ILE A 69 -8.04 -4.27 13.63
CA ILE A 69 -7.60 -5.66 13.82
C ILE A 69 -6.89 -6.15 12.57
N ALA A 70 -7.47 -5.95 11.37
CA ALA A 70 -6.81 -6.29 10.12
C ALA A 70 -5.49 -5.53 9.92
N ALA A 71 -5.46 -4.23 10.23
CA ALA A 71 -4.23 -3.43 10.13
C ALA A 71 -3.10 -3.97 11.02
N ARG A 72 -3.41 -4.55 12.19
CA ARG A 72 -2.39 -5.15 13.07
C ARG A 72 -1.78 -6.43 12.51
N LEU A 73 -2.47 -7.10 11.58
CA LEU A 73 -1.94 -8.29 10.91
C LEU A 73 -0.99 -7.92 9.76
N LEU A 74 -1.03 -6.66 9.30
CA LEU A 74 -0.12 -6.13 8.29
C LEU A 74 1.10 -5.47 8.93
N ILE A 75 2.27 -5.65 8.31
CA ILE A 75 3.52 -5.07 8.79
C ILE A 75 3.48 -3.54 8.75
N ALA A 76 3.80 -2.92 9.89
CA ALA A 76 3.93 -1.46 10.04
C ALA A 76 2.74 -0.66 9.48
N SER A 77 1.53 -1.23 9.61
CA SER A 77 0.30 -0.72 9.03
C SER A 77 -0.60 -0.04 10.07
N GLN A 78 -1.59 0.69 9.57
CA GLN A 78 -2.62 1.36 10.35
C GLN A 78 -3.93 1.37 9.55
N THR A 79 -5.01 1.89 10.11
CA THR A 79 -6.28 1.90 9.38
C THR A 79 -6.23 2.80 8.14
N THR A 80 -7.08 2.53 7.16
CA THR A 80 -7.30 3.39 5.98
C THR A 80 -7.63 4.82 6.43
N HIS A 81 -8.49 4.97 7.44
CA HIS A 81 -8.81 6.25 8.08
C HIS A 81 -7.58 7.00 8.60
N SER A 82 -6.71 6.33 9.36
CA SER A 82 -5.48 6.95 9.88
C SER A 82 -4.47 7.28 8.77
N THR A 83 -4.37 6.41 7.77
CA THR A 83 -3.43 6.56 6.64
C THR A 83 -3.76 7.75 5.77
N PHE A 84 -5.02 7.86 5.37
CA PHE A 84 -5.47 8.91 4.45
C PHE A 84 -6.08 10.10 5.18
N ARG A 85 -6.06 10.12 6.52
CA ARG A 85 -6.70 11.17 7.35
C ARG A 85 -8.16 11.41 6.95
N ILE A 86 -8.87 10.29 6.78
CA ILE A 86 -10.30 10.25 6.47
C ILE A 86 -11.07 10.06 7.78
N MET A 87 -12.06 10.91 8.03
CA MET A 87 -12.94 10.76 9.19
C MET A 87 -13.79 9.49 9.09
N ASN A 88 -14.19 8.90 10.21
CA ASN A 88 -15.05 7.72 10.22
C ASN A 88 -16.44 8.01 9.64
N ASN A 89 -16.95 9.23 9.88
CA ASN A 89 -18.23 9.69 9.37
C ASN A 89 -17.99 10.54 8.12
N ILE A 90 -17.53 9.91 7.05
CA ILE A 90 -17.22 10.57 5.78
C ILE A 90 -18.45 10.61 4.87
N GLU A 91 -18.74 11.78 4.32
CA GLU A 91 -19.65 11.92 3.17
C GLU A 91 -18.89 11.69 1.85
N PRO A 92 -19.54 11.22 0.77
CA PRO A 92 -18.87 10.80 -0.48
C PRO A 92 -17.95 11.84 -1.14
N LEU A 93 -18.10 13.13 -0.83
CA LEU A 93 -17.31 14.23 -1.39
C LEU A 93 -16.51 14.99 -0.34
N GLN A 94 -16.51 14.54 0.92
CA GLN A 94 -15.79 15.21 1.98
C GLN A 94 -14.28 14.97 1.79
N PRO A 95 -13.46 16.04 1.72
CA PRO A 95 -12.04 15.92 1.45
C PRO A 95 -11.29 15.28 2.63
N SER A 96 -10.16 14.66 2.32
CA SER A 96 -9.18 14.26 3.34
C SER A 96 -8.75 15.46 4.18
N THR A 97 -8.55 15.25 5.48
CA THR A 97 -7.99 16.26 6.39
C THR A 97 -6.46 16.29 6.37
N MET A 98 -5.83 15.61 5.42
CA MET A 98 -4.38 15.55 5.29
C MET A 98 -3.80 16.91 4.88
N VAL A 99 -2.92 17.45 5.71
CA VAL A 99 -2.16 18.67 5.37
C VAL A 99 -1.14 18.34 4.27
N PHE A 100 -1.22 19.06 3.15
CA PHE A 100 -0.46 18.80 1.91
C PHE A 100 1.05 18.67 2.09
N LYS A 101 1.67 19.45 2.99
CA LYS A 101 3.12 19.40 3.24
C LYS A 101 3.51 18.56 4.47
N SER A 102 2.56 17.88 5.11
CA SER A 102 2.86 17.04 6.27
C SER A 102 3.76 15.86 5.90
N VAL A 103 4.47 15.33 6.89
CA VAL A 103 5.29 14.12 6.74
C VAL A 103 4.48 12.95 6.16
N ASN A 104 3.20 12.83 6.55
CA ASN A 104 2.31 11.78 6.03
C ASN A 104 1.96 12.01 4.55
N ALA A 105 1.73 13.25 4.12
CA ALA A 105 1.47 13.54 2.72
C ALA A 105 2.69 13.27 1.85
N GLN A 106 3.88 13.65 2.33
CA GLN A 106 5.14 13.30 1.67
C GLN A 106 5.33 11.78 1.59
N LYS A 107 4.83 11.04 2.61
CA LYS A 107 4.84 9.57 2.61
C LYS A 107 3.98 8.95 1.54
N LEU A 108 2.75 9.42 1.42
CA LEU A 108 1.87 8.94 0.39
C LEU A 108 2.39 9.31 -1.01
N HIS A 109 2.98 10.49 -1.16
CA HIS A 109 3.52 10.94 -2.44
C HIS A 109 4.72 10.10 -2.92
N SER A 110 5.58 9.63 -2.02
CA SER A 110 6.72 8.77 -2.38
C SER A 110 6.39 7.27 -2.31
N THR A 111 5.12 6.91 -2.11
CA THR A 111 4.67 5.52 -2.12
C THR A 111 4.58 5.01 -3.55
N SER A 112 5.27 3.90 -3.82
CA SER A 112 5.22 3.16 -5.09
C SER A 112 4.30 1.94 -5.03
N LEU A 113 4.01 1.42 -3.83
CA LEU A 113 3.06 0.33 -3.62
C LEU A 113 2.07 0.68 -2.49
N PHE A 114 0.79 0.73 -2.85
CA PHE A 114 -0.30 0.73 -1.89
C PHE A 114 -0.83 -0.69 -1.69
N ILE A 115 -0.91 -1.14 -0.44
CA ILE A 115 -1.59 -2.37 -0.04
C ILE A 115 -2.77 -1.97 0.84
N ILE A 116 -3.96 -2.42 0.46
CA ILE A 116 -5.20 -2.19 1.20
C ILE A 116 -5.82 -3.58 1.45
N ASP A 117 -5.92 -3.99 2.72
CA ASP A 117 -6.60 -5.23 3.14
C ASP A 117 -7.91 -4.89 3.86
N GLU A 118 -8.96 -5.68 3.67
CA GLU A 118 -10.35 -5.38 4.06
C GLU A 118 -10.85 -3.97 3.70
#